data_AF-A0A8T5XYH1-F1
#
_entry.id   AF-A0A8T5XYH1-F1
#
_cell.length_a   1.000
_cell.length_b   1.000
_cell.length_c   1.000
_cell.angle_alpha   90.00
_cell.angle_beta   90.00
_cell.angle_gamma   90.00
#
_symmetry.space_group_name_H-M   'P 1'
#
loop_
_entity.id
_entity.type
_entity.pdbx_description
1 polymer ?
#
loop_
_entity_poly.entity_id
_entity_poly.type
_entity_poly.pdbx_seq_one_letter_code
_entity_poly.pdbx_strand_id
1 'polypeptide(L)'
;MECRDYQVLIELELDQELTAAEAGKLAAHLETCADCRAFSKQQRLLFSQLDVALISTSGPDLVRAVMSGVEQRNRRLAAFWGTASVAAAFVAGILGGLALVWFGRWLLEFDFSLGGDGWLQSLLYTTTSVMGSLLRTIVALTRAAPPALWWTAAAMLLFCQIILVYIFRMPQMKVRKS
;
A
#
# COMPACT_ATOMS: atom_id res chain seq x y z
N MET A 1 -5.44 -50.95 6.45
CA MET A 1 -6.34 -50.05 5.72
C MET A 1 -7.43 -50.92 5.16
N GLU A 2 -8.66 -50.58 5.49
CA GLU A 2 -9.84 -51.26 5.00
C GLU A 2 -10.11 -50.83 3.55
N CYS A 3 -10.93 -51.58 2.82
CA CYS A 3 -11.30 -51.23 1.45
C CYS A 3 -11.90 -49.82 1.36
N ARG A 4 -12.60 -49.37 2.41
CA ARG A 4 -13.14 -48.00 2.51
C ARG A 4 -12.06 -46.92 2.44
N ASP A 5 -10.90 -47.15 3.05
CA ASP A 5 -9.80 -46.17 3.03
C ASP A 5 -9.22 -46.04 1.62
N TYR A 6 -9.14 -47.15 0.88
CA TYR A 6 -8.69 -47.13 -0.51
C TYR A 6 -9.71 -46.53 -1.48
N GLN A 7 -11.01 -46.61 -1.19
CA GLN A 7 -12.04 -45.89 -1.95
C GLN A 7 -11.84 -44.37 -1.86
N VAL A 8 -11.47 -43.85 -0.68
CA VAL A 8 -11.11 -42.43 -0.52
C VAL A 8 -9.87 -42.09 -1.34
N LEU A 9 -8.85 -42.95 -1.36
CA LEU A 9 -7.66 -42.72 -2.20
C LEU A 9 -7.99 -42.71 -3.70
N ILE A 10 -9.00 -43.49 -4.14
CA ILE A 10 -9.49 -43.48 -5.53
C ILE A 10 -10.14 -42.14 -5.87
N GLU A 11 -10.90 -41.56 -4.94
CA GLU A 11 -11.52 -40.23 -5.12
C GLU A 11 -10.44 -39.13 -5.20
N LEU A 12 -9.47 -39.15 -4.29
CA LEU A 12 -8.32 -38.24 -4.32
C LEU A 12 -7.47 -38.38 -5.60
N GLU A 13 -7.37 -39.58 -6.17
CA GLU A 13 -6.71 -39.81 -7.47
C GLU A 13 -7.44 -39.04 -8.59
N LEU A 14 -8.78 -39.06 -8.59
CA LEU A 14 -9.60 -38.40 -9.60
C LEU A 14 -9.52 -36.87 -9.50
N ASP A 15 -9.42 -36.35 -8.28
CA ASP A 15 -9.27 -34.91 -8.01
C ASP A 15 -7.81 -34.41 -8.18
N GLN A 16 -6.87 -35.30 -8.54
CA GLN A 16 -5.43 -35.01 -8.66
C GLN A 16 -4.76 -34.56 -7.35
N GLU A 17 -5.32 -34.94 -6.19
CA GLU A 17 -4.82 -34.60 -4.86
C GLU A 17 -4.02 -35.73 -4.20
N LEU A 18 -3.86 -36.86 -4.89
CA LEU A 18 -3.18 -38.04 -4.35
C LEU A 18 -1.66 -37.88 -4.33
N THR A 19 -1.02 -38.15 -3.18
CA THR A 19 0.44 -38.12 -3.08
C THR A 19 1.10 -39.35 -3.73
N ALA A 20 2.37 -39.24 -4.12
CA ALA A 20 3.12 -40.35 -4.71
C ALA A 20 3.21 -41.59 -3.79
N ALA A 21 3.30 -41.38 -2.48
CA ALA A 21 3.34 -42.47 -1.50
C ALA A 21 2.00 -43.21 -1.38
N GLU A 22 0.89 -42.49 -1.50
CA GLU A 22 -0.47 -43.06 -1.49
C GLU A 22 -0.80 -43.74 -2.81
N ALA A 23 -0.35 -43.18 -3.94
CA ALA A 23 -0.49 -43.79 -5.26
C ALA A 23 0.14 -45.19 -5.31
N GLY A 24 1.33 -45.37 -4.73
CA GLY A 24 1.98 -46.68 -4.64
C GLY A 24 1.18 -47.70 -3.81
N LYS A 25 0.60 -47.25 -2.69
CA LYS A 25 -0.24 -48.11 -1.85
C LYS A 25 -1.55 -48.48 -2.54
N LEU A 26 -2.18 -47.52 -3.21
CA LEU A 26 -3.41 -47.72 -3.97
C LEU A 26 -3.19 -48.71 -5.12
N ALA A 27 -2.11 -48.55 -5.90
CA ALA A 27 -1.77 -49.46 -6.98
C ALA A 27 -1.62 -50.91 -6.49
N ALA A 28 -0.87 -51.12 -5.40
CA ALA A 28 -0.71 -52.46 -4.81
C ALA A 28 -2.03 -53.06 -4.32
N HIS A 29 -2.94 -52.25 -3.78
CA HIS A 29 -4.26 -52.72 -3.36
C HIS A 29 -5.15 -53.09 -4.55
N LEU A 30 -5.14 -52.30 -5.63
CA LEU A 30 -5.94 -52.56 -6.83
C LEU A 30 -5.52 -53.85 -7.55
N GLU A 31 -4.27 -54.29 -7.42
CA GLU A 31 -3.79 -55.58 -7.94
C GLU A 31 -4.46 -56.78 -7.27
N THR A 32 -4.85 -56.66 -6.00
CA THR A 32 -5.31 -57.77 -5.16
C THR A 32 -6.81 -57.72 -4.83
N CYS A 33 -7.44 -56.54 -4.85
CA CYS A 33 -8.84 -56.36 -4.51
C CYS A 33 -9.73 -56.12 -5.74
N ALA A 34 -10.61 -57.07 -6.04
CA ALA A 34 -11.53 -56.98 -7.17
C ALA A 34 -12.62 -55.89 -6.98
N ASP A 35 -13.12 -55.72 -5.76
CA ASP A 35 -14.18 -54.76 -5.44
C ASP A 35 -13.70 -53.32 -5.62
N CYS A 36 -12.51 -53.00 -5.09
CA CYS A 36 -11.91 -51.67 -5.27
C CYS A 36 -11.55 -51.40 -6.73
N ARG A 37 -11.18 -52.43 -7.51
CA ARG A 37 -10.95 -52.29 -8.95
C ARG A 37 -12.24 -51.98 -9.71
N ALA A 38 -13.34 -52.64 -9.36
CA ALA A 38 -14.65 -52.35 -9.94
C ALA A 38 -15.11 -50.93 -9.59
N PHE A 39 -14.95 -50.51 -8.33
CA PHE A 39 -15.26 -49.15 -7.88
C PHE A 39 -14.44 -48.09 -8.64
N SER A 40 -13.12 -48.26 -8.74
CA SER A 40 -12.24 -47.35 -9.50
C SER A 40 -12.69 -47.20 -10.95
N LYS A 41 -13.04 -48.33 -11.61
CA LYS A 41 -13.52 -48.31 -13.00
C LYS A 41 -14.85 -47.55 -13.13
N GLN A 42 -15.78 -47.75 -12.19
CA GLN A 42 -17.07 -47.06 -12.19
C GLN A 42 -16.91 -45.56 -12.00
N GLN A 43 -16.06 -45.13 -11.06
CA GLN A 43 -15.81 -43.71 -10.80
C GLN A 43 -15.15 -43.02 -11.99
N ARG A 44 -14.13 -43.63 -12.61
CA ARG A 44 -13.48 -43.11 -13.82
C ARG A 44 -14.45 -42.96 -14.99
N LEU A 45 -15.35 -43.94 -15.17
CA LEU A 45 -16.39 -43.86 -16.19
C LEU A 45 -17.35 -42.69 -15.93
N LEU A 46 -17.80 -42.52 -14.68
CA LEU A 46 -18.66 -41.41 -14.30
C LEU A 46 -17.99 -40.04 -14.53
N PHE A 47 -16.74 -39.87 -14.08
CA PHE A 47 -15.97 -38.65 -14.31
C PHE A 47 -15.80 -38.33 -15.79
N SER A 48 -15.43 -39.32 -16.62
CA SER A 48 -15.31 -39.10 -18.06
C SER A 48 -16.63 -38.67 -18.73
N GLN A 49 -17.78 -39.16 -18.26
CA GLN A 49 -19.09 -38.75 -18.76
C GLN A 49 -19.43 -37.31 -18.35
N LEU A 50 -19.08 -36.93 -17.11
CA LEU A 50 -19.22 -35.56 -16.61
C LEU A 50 -18.36 -34.58 -17.40
N ASP A 51 -17.10 -34.91 -17.68
CA ASP A 51 -16.22 -34.06 -18.47
C ASP A 51 -16.77 -33.81 -19.88
N VAL A 52 -17.24 -34.86 -20.55
CA VAL A 52 -17.85 -34.74 -21.89
C VAL A 52 -19.13 -33.89 -21.84
N ALA A 53 -19.94 -34.04 -20.79
CA ALA A 53 -21.15 -33.24 -20.61
C ALA A 53 -20.83 -31.75 -20.33
N LEU A 54 -19.82 -31.47 -19.50
CA LEU A 54 -19.39 -30.11 -19.15
C LEU A 54 -18.78 -29.36 -20.32
N ILE A 55 -17.98 -30.02 -21.16
CA ILE A 55 -17.42 -29.44 -22.39
C ILE A 55 -18.52 -29.04 -23.39
N SER A 56 -19.63 -29.78 -23.40
CA SER A 56 -20.77 -29.52 -24.29
C SER A 56 -21.63 -28.33 -23.85
N THR A 57 -21.47 -27.87 -22.62
CA THR A 57 -22.12 -26.66 -22.10
C THR A 57 -21.12 -25.50 -22.07
N SER A 58 -21.00 -24.76 -23.17
CA SER A 58 -20.35 -23.44 -23.12
C SER A 58 -21.24 -22.49 -22.31
N GLY A 59 -21.05 -22.50 -20.99
CA GLY A 59 -21.65 -21.51 -20.11
C GLY A 59 -21.26 -20.09 -20.53
N PRO A 60 -22.06 -19.07 -20.20
CA PRO A 60 -21.69 -17.68 -20.44
C PRO A 60 -20.30 -17.38 -19.85
N ASP A 61 -19.53 -16.52 -20.50
CA ASP A 61 -18.16 -16.13 -20.11
C ASP A 61 -18.17 -15.35 -18.78
N LEU A 62 -18.33 -16.10 -17.68
CA LEU A 62 -18.37 -15.60 -16.31
C LEU A 62 -17.03 -14.97 -15.92
N VAL A 63 -15.93 -15.43 -16.51
CA VAL A 63 -14.59 -14.88 -16.28
C VAL A 63 -14.56 -13.43 -16.73
N ARG A 64 -15.06 -13.13 -17.93
CA ARG A 64 -15.13 -11.75 -18.43
C ARG A 64 -16.05 -10.87 -17.59
N ALA A 65 -17.21 -11.40 -17.18
CA ALA A 65 -18.14 -10.68 -16.33
C ALA A 65 -17.50 -10.30 -14.97
N VAL A 66 -16.85 -11.25 -14.30
CA VAL A 66 -16.17 -11.03 -13.01
C VAL A 66 -15.00 -10.06 -13.16
N MET A 67 -14.14 -10.26 -14.17
CA MET A 67 -12.98 -9.40 -14.39
C MET A 67 -13.37 -7.95 -14.69
N SER A 68 -14.45 -7.74 -15.45
CA SER A 68 -14.97 -6.39 -15.72
C SER A 68 -15.46 -5.67 -14.45
N GLY A 69 -16.06 -6.41 -13.50
CA GLY A 69 -16.47 -5.87 -12.20
C GLY A 69 -15.30 -5.46 -11.31
N VAL A 70 -14.23 -6.25 -11.31
CA VAL A 70 -12.99 -5.96 -10.54
C VAL A 70 -12.29 -4.72 -11.09
N GLU A 71 -12.14 -4.63 -12.41
CA GLU A 71 -11.54 -3.47 -13.11
C GLU A 71 -12.29 -2.17 -12.75
N GLN A 72 -13.63 -2.20 -12.78
CA GLN A 72 -14.44 -1.03 -12.46
C GLN A 72 -14.29 -0.60 -10.99
N ARG A 73 -14.22 -1.56 -10.05
CA ARG A 73 -13.98 -1.26 -8.63
C ARG A 73 -12.61 -0.62 -8.41
N ASN A 74 -11.58 -1.14 -9.07
CA ASN A 74 -10.22 -0.63 -8.92
C ASN A 74 -10.09 0.82 -9.45
N ARG A 75 -10.74 1.14 -10.57
CA ARG A 75 -10.77 2.52 -11.10
C ARG A 75 -11.44 3.51 -10.15
N ARG A 76 -12.54 3.12 -9.49
CA ARG A 76 -13.23 3.97 -8.50
C ARG A 76 -12.36 4.25 -7.28
N LEU A 77 -11.67 3.22 -6.79
CA LEU A 77 -10.71 3.40 -5.69
C LEU A 77 -9.55 4.30 -6.13
N ALA A 78 -8.92 4.03 -7.26
CA ALA A 78 -7.84 4.89 -7.77
C ALA A 78 -8.25 6.37 -7.89
N ALA A 79 -9.47 6.65 -8.38
CA ALA A 79 -10.00 8.01 -8.44
C ALA A 79 -10.20 8.65 -7.05
N PHE A 80 -10.79 7.91 -6.11
CA PHE A 80 -11.00 8.38 -4.74
C PHE A 80 -9.68 8.69 -4.02
N TRP A 81 -8.73 7.76 -4.06
CA TRP A 81 -7.42 7.91 -3.43
C TRP A 81 -6.56 8.99 -4.12
N GLY A 82 -6.71 9.16 -5.44
CA GLY A 82 -6.11 10.27 -6.17
C GLY A 82 -6.55 11.64 -5.61
N THR A 83 -7.85 11.85 -5.43
CA THR A 83 -8.38 13.10 -4.87
C THR A 83 -8.04 13.28 -3.38
N ALA A 84 -8.04 12.21 -2.60
CA ALA A 84 -7.70 12.25 -1.18
C ALA A 84 -6.23 12.66 -0.94
N SER A 85 -5.30 12.23 -1.80
CA SER A 85 -3.89 12.59 -1.68
C SER A 85 -3.62 14.09 -1.87
N VAL A 86 -4.35 14.74 -2.79
CA VAL A 86 -4.26 16.18 -3.05
C VAL A 86 -4.81 16.98 -1.86
N ALA A 87 -5.94 16.57 -1.30
CA ALA A 87 -6.52 17.20 -0.12
C ALA A 87 -5.59 17.09 1.10
N ALA A 88 -4.99 15.91 1.33
CA ALA A 88 -4.05 15.70 2.43
C ALA A 88 -2.80 16.57 2.31
N ALA A 89 -2.24 16.74 1.10
CA ALA A 89 -1.09 17.61 0.86
C ALA A 89 -1.39 19.08 1.16
N PHE A 90 -2.59 19.56 0.79
CA PHE A 90 -3.04 20.92 1.10
C PHE A 90 -3.14 21.17 2.61
N VAL A 91 -3.77 20.24 3.34
CA VAL A 91 -3.93 20.34 4.80
C VAL A 91 -2.56 20.33 5.49
N ALA A 92 -1.66 19.44 5.08
CA ALA A 92 -0.31 19.39 5.62
C ALA A 92 0.48 20.69 5.36
N GLY A 93 0.34 21.29 4.17
CA GLY A 93 0.94 22.57 3.83
C GLY A 93 0.44 23.72 4.72
N ILE A 94 -0.87 23.79 4.95
CA ILE A 94 -1.49 24.81 5.81
C ILE A 94 -1.01 24.66 7.26
N LEU A 95 -1.04 23.43 7.79
CA LEU A 95 -0.59 23.15 9.15
C LEU A 95 0.91 23.43 9.32
N GLY A 96 1.75 23.06 8.35
CA GLY A 96 3.18 23.36 8.35
C GLY A 96 3.48 24.86 8.31
N GLY A 97 2.75 25.62 7.48
CA GLY A 97 2.85 27.08 7.43
C GLY A 97 2.45 27.75 8.75
N LEU A 98 1.33 27.30 9.34
CA LEU A 98 0.88 27.79 10.65
C LEU A 98 1.89 27.49 11.76
N ALA A 99 2.49 26.30 11.76
CA ALA A 99 3.52 25.93 12.73
C ALA A 99 4.77 26.82 12.61
N LEU A 100 5.20 27.15 11.39
CA LEU A 100 6.32 28.06 11.14
C LEU A 100 6.04 29.49 11.64
N VAL A 101 4.83 30.01 11.40
CA VAL A 101 4.42 31.33 11.90
C VAL A 101 4.38 31.34 13.43
N TRP A 102 3.80 30.31 14.05
CA TRP A 102 3.78 30.15 15.50
C TRP A 102 5.18 30.09 16.10
N PHE A 103 6.06 29.29 15.50
CA PHE A 103 7.45 29.13 15.96
C PHE A 103 8.26 30.42 15.78
N GLY A 104 8.09 31.13 14.67
CA GLY A 104 8.71 32.44 14.45
C GLY A 104 8.23 33.49 15.47
N ARG A 105 6.93 33.50 15.77
CA ARG A 105 6.36 34.39 16.80
C ARG A 105 6.90 34.06 18.19
N TRP A 106 6.98 32.77 18.52
CA TRP A 106 7.58 32.29 19.77
C TRP A 106 9.06 32.69 19.89
N LEU A 107 9.84 32.58 18.81
CA LEU A 107 11.24 33.04 18.77
C LEU A 107 11.38 34.55 18.96
N LEU A 108 10.43 35.36 18.46
CA LEU A 108 10.44 36.82 18.61
C LEU A 108 10.00 37.27 20.00
N GLU A 109 9.12 36.51 20.67
CA GLU A 109 8.71 36.72 22.07
C GLU A 109 9.71 36.12 23.06
N PHE A 110 10.61 35.24 22.60
CA PHE A 110 11.69 34.71 23.41
C PHE A 110 12.73 35.81 23.65
N ASP A 111 12.57 36.50 24.77
CA ASP A 111 13.43 37.60 25.18
C ASP A 111 14.89 37.14 25.24
N PHE A 112 15.71 37.67 24.34
CA PHE A 112 17.12 37.32 24.17
C PHE A 112 17.94 38.02 25.25
N SER A 113 17.67 37.71 26.52
CA SER A 113 18.49 38.13 27.66
C SER A 113 19.78 37.29 27.69
N LEU A 114 20.66 37.52 26.71
CA LEU A 114 21.96 36.87 26.59
C LEU A 114 22.97 37.46 27.56
N GLY A 115 23.17 36.74 28.66
CA GLY A 115 24.28 36.93 29.60
C GLY A 115 25.16 35.70 29.80
N GLY A 116 25.25 34.76 28.85
CA GLY A 116 26.10 33.58 29.01
C GLY A 116 26.31 32.71 27.77
N ASP A 117 27.50 32.09 27.70
CA ASP A 117 28.08 31.38 26.54
C ASP A 117 27.30 30.14 26.03
N GLY A 118 26.22 29.74 26.70
CA GLY A 118 25.41 28.56 26.34
C GLY A 118 24.49 28.73 25.11
N TRP A 119 24.34 29.95 24.59
CA TRP A 119 23.40 30.24 23.51
C TRP A 119 23.82 29.64 22.16
N LEU A 120 25.12 29.64 21.86
CA LEU A 120 25.65 29.02 20.64
C LEU A 120 25.36 27.52 20.60
N GLN A 121 25.41 26.86 21.76
CA GLN A 121 25.17 25.43 21.89
C GLN A 121 23.68 25.10 21.70
N SER A 122 22.77 25.92 22.23
CA SER A 122 21.32 25.80 21.96
C SER A 122 20.98 26.05 20.49
N LEU A 123 21.64 27.02 19.85
CA LEU A 123 21.42 27.35 18.43
C LEU A 123 21.91 26.22 17.52
N LEU A 124 23.07 25.61 17.81
CA LEU A 124 23.57 24.44 17.10
C LEU A 124 22.68 23.19 17.29
N TYR A 125 22.14 22.98 18.49
CA TYR A 125 21.29 21.82 18.77
C TYR A 125 19.91 21.93 18.11
N THR A 126 19.31 23.12 18.14
CA THR A 126 18.03 23.38 17.46
C THR A 126 18.18 23.34 15.94
N THR A 127 19.22 23.94 15.37
CA THR A 127 19.45 23.89 13.92
C THR A 127 19.71 22.46 13.43
N THR A 128 20.50 21.66 14.14
CA THR A 128 20.79 20.27 13.76
C THR A 128 19.56 19.35 13.88
N SER A 129 18.74 19.50 14.92
CA SER A 129 17.50 18.70 15.08
C SER A 129 16.44 19.04 14.03
N VAL A 130 16.28 20.31 13.68
CA VAL A 130 15.39 20.75 12.60
C VAL A 130 15.88 20.24 11.24
N MET A 131 17.19 20.33 10.96
CA MET A 131 17.76 19.80 9.72
C MET A 131 17.56 18.27 9.58
N GLY A 132 17.75 17.52 10.68
CA GLY A 132 17.63 16.07 10.69
C GLY A 132 16.19 15.54 10.58
N SER A 133 15.20 16.31 11.04
CA SER A 133 13.78 15.97 10.86
C SER A 133 13.33 16.27 9.43
N LEU A 134 13.71 17.42 8.87
CA LEU A 134 13.43 17.81 7.48
C LEU A 134 13.99 16.80 6.47
N LEU A 135 15.25 16.38 6.62
CA LEU A 135 15.88 15.38 5.77
C LEU A 135 15.12 14.04 5.77
N ARG A 136 14.65 13.58 6.93
CA ARG A 136 13.87 12.33 7.04
C ARG A 136 12.52 12.43 6.34
N THR A 137 11.82 13.55 6.50
CA THR A 137 10.56 13.79 5.77
C THR A 137 10.77 13.88 4.27
N ILE A 138 11.84 14.54 3.80
CA ILE A 138 12.16 14.63 2.37
C ILE A 138 12.44 13.23 1.80
N VAL A 139 13.27 12.42 2.45
CA VAL A 139 13.57 11.04 2.01
C VAL A 139 12.33 10.13 2.04
N ALA A 140 11.41 10.32 2.97
CA ALA A 140 10.14 9.60 2.98
C ALA A 140 9.22 10.04 1.82
N LEU A 141 9.16 11.34 1.53
CA LEU A 141 8.40 11.89 0.41
C LEU A 141 8.98 11.45 -0.94
N THR A 142 10.31 11.37 -1.07
CA THR A 142 10.97 11.04 -2.33
C THR A 142 10.65 9.63 -2.83
N ARG A 143 10.47 8.68 -1.90
CA ARG A 143 10.14 7.29 -2.22
C ARG A 143 8.67 7.08 -2.54
N ALA A 144 7.80 7.97 -2.08
CA ALA A 144 6.35 7.81 -2.17
C ALA A 144 5.69 8.69 -3.25
N ALA A 145 6.30 9.81 -3.63
CA ALA A 145 5.64 10.81 -4.46
C ALA A 145 6.01 10.70 -5.96
N PRO A 146 5.03 10.82 -6.88
CA PRO A 146 5.29 10.91 -8.31
C PRO A 146 6.08 12.19 -8.66
N PRO A 147 6.89 12.17 -9.74
CA PRO A 147 7.81 13.27 -10.10
C PRO A 147 7.12 14.63 -10.31
N ALA A 148 5.81 14.65 -10.61
CA ALA A 148 5.04 15.89 -10.74
C ALA A 148 4.88 16.68 -9.43
N LEU A 149 4.86 15.98 -8.27
CA LEU A 149 4.68 16.60 -6.94
C LEU A 149 5.90 17.42 -6.49
N TRP A 150 7.07 17.12 -7.07
CA TRP A 150 8.31 17.83 -6.79
C TRP A 150 8.32 19.25 -7.33
N TRP A 151 7.72 19.47 -8.51
CA TRP A 151 7.59 20.80 -9.09
C TRP A 151 6.68 21.70 -8.25
N THR A 152 5.59 21.15 -7.72
CA THR A 152 4.69 21.90 -6.81
C THR A 152 5.37 22.23 -5.49
N ALA A 153 6.14 21.30 -4.91
CA ALA A 153 6.91 21.56 -3.70
C ALA A 153 8.00 22.61 -3.92
N ALA A 154 8.72 22.54 -5.04
CA ALA A 154 9.72 23.53 -5.42
C ALA A 154 9.12 24.93 -5.62
N ALA A 155 7.98 25.03 -6.31
CA ALA A 155 7.27 26.29 -6.50
C ALA A 155 6.80 26.90 -5.17
N MET A 156 6.29 26.07 -4.26
CA MET A 156 5.84 26.49 -2.92
C MET A 156 7.01 27.00 -2.07
N LEU A 157 8.16 26.32 -2.10
CA LEU A 157 9.37 26.76 -1.41
C LEU A 157 9.88 28.09 -1.97
N LEU A 158 9.89 28.25 -3.29
CA LEU A 158 10.25 29.52 -3.95
C LEU A 158 9.33 30.66 -3.54
N PHE A 159 8.02 30.41 -3.51
CA PHE A 159 7.03 31.39 -3.07
C PHE A 159 7.23 31.80 -1.59
N CYS A 160 7.50 30.84 -0.72
CA CYS A 160 7.83 31.11 0.69
C CYS A 160 9.10 31.96 0.83
N GLN A 161 10.15 31.68 0.05
CA GLN A 161 11.39 32.48 0.03
C GLN A 161 11.11 33.93 -0.41
N ILE A 162 10.27 34.11 -1.44
CA ILE A 162 9.88 35.45 -1.92
C ILE A 162 9.13 36.23 -0.82
N ILE A 163 8.19 35.59 -0.13
CA ILE A 163 7.45 36.22 0.97
C ILE A 163 8.39 36.62 2.11
N LEU A 164 9.31 35.74 2.51
CA LEU A 164 10.29 36.06 3.55
C LEU A 164 11.15 37.26 3.16
N VAL A 165 11.69 37.27 1.94
CA VAL A 165 12.45 38.42 1.43
C VAL A 165 11.60 39.69 1.43
N TYR A 166 10.33 39.60 1.04
CA TYR A 166 9.42 40.75 1.03
C TYR A 166 9.14 41.30 2.43
N ILE A 167 8.88 40.42 3.40
CA ILE A 167 8.66 40.79 4.82
C ILE A 167 9.91 41.45 5.41
N PHE A 168 11.09 40.87 5.18
CA PHE A 168 12.35 41.44 5.69
C PHE A 168 12.76 42.73 4.99
N ARG A 169 12.34 42.92 3.73
CA ARG A 169 12.64 44.14 2.95
C ARG A 169 11.65 45.27 3.24
N MET A 170 10.53 45.01 3.91
CA MET A 170 9.64 46.10 4.32
C MET A 170 10.36 46.99 5.35
N PRO A 171 10.58 48.28 5.04
CA PRO A 171 11.23 49.19 5.97
C PRO A 171 10.34 49.31 7.20
N GLN A 172 10.95 49.08 8.37
CA GLN A 172 10.36 49.25 9.70
C GLN A 172 9.59 50.58 9.75
N MET A 173 8.27 50.55 9.51
CA MET A 173 7.45 51.74 9.58
C MET A 173 7.42 52.18 11.03
N LYS A 174 8.19 53.22 11.34
CA LYS A 174 8.24 53.86 12.65
C LYS A 174 6.81 54.19 13.07
N VAL A 175 6.28 53.40 14.00
CA VAL A 175 5.00 53.66 14.67
C VAL A 175 5.15 55.00 15.38
N ARG A 176 4.53 56.04 14.80
CA ARG A 176 4.50 57.38 15.37
C ARG A 176 3.60 57.32 16.59
N LYS A 177 4.21 57.29 17.78
CA LYS A 177 3.48 57.43 19.04
C LYS A 177 2.83 58.82 19.04
N SER A 178 1.49 58.87 19.08
CA SER A 178 0.69 60.06 19.39
C SER A 178 0.52 60.18 20.89
#